data_AF-A0A2W0B9N1-F1
#
_entry.id   AF-A0A2W0B9N1-F1
#
_cell.length_a   1.000
_cell.length_b   1.000
_cell.length_c   1.000
_cell.angle_alpha   90.00
_cell.angle_beta   90.00
_cell.angle_gamma   90.00
#
_symmetry.space_group_name_H-M   'P 1'
#
loop_
_entity.id
_entity.type
_entity.pdbx_description
1 polymer ?
#
loop_
_entity_poly.entity_id
_entity_poly.type
_entity_poly.pdbx_seq_one_letter_code
_entity_poly.pdbx_strand_id
1 'polypeptide(L)'
;MKRWLAPLFLVVWTSAVFSQSEPIVPEANPGRPTVSTPATLTPIGYLQFETGAFGATDSPEFSTRISANEVVKLTVHRRLQLLLGFEPFAHTVGQQRATKFGDTFVGAQSVVMRTRDHRSTLSVSLLHQIRDSGAPDVDFGSP
;
A
#
# COMPACT_ATOMS: atom_id res chain seq x y z
N MET A 1 -46.43 29.71 27.25
CA MET A 1 -45.53 30.06 28.38
C MET A 1 -44.57 28.90 28.60
N LYS A 2 -43.26 29.18 28.70
CA LYS A 2 -42.19 28.34 29.28
C LYS A 2 -42.00 26.92 28.69
N ARG A 3 -41.04 26.71 27.79
CA ARG A 3 -39.57 26.64 27.97
C ARG A 3 -39.08 25.18 28.20
N TRP A 4 -38.23 24.74 27.26
CA TRP A 4 -36.99 23.98 27.48
C TRP A 4 -37.08 22.46 27.63
N LEU A 5 -36.86 21.75 26.51
CA LEU A 5 -36.19 20.45 26.47
C LEU A 5 -35.30 20.38 25.21
N ALA A 6 -34.27 21.20 25.19
CA ALA A 6 -33.01 20.86 24.50
C ALA A 6 -31.98 20.72 25.63
N PRO A 7 -31.55 19.50 25.97
CA PRO A 7 -30.28 19.05 25.42
C PRO A 7 -30.20 17.52 25.29
N LEU A 8 -30.05 16.99 24.07
CA LEU A 8 -29.61 15.61 23.89
C LEU A 8 -28.75 15.47 22.63
N PHE A 9 -27.82 16.41 22.47
CA PHE A 9 -26.71 16.30 21.52
C PHE A 9 -25.45 16.83 22.21
N LEU A 10 -25.00 16.07 23.20
CA LEU A 10 -23.65 16.18 23.73
C LEU A 10 -23.07 14.77 23.71
N VAL A 11 -22.95 14.22 22.49
CA VAL A 11 -22.04 13.10 22.25
C VAL A 11 -20.65 13.70 22.44
N VAL A 12 -20.14 13.47 23.64
CA VAL A 12 -18.79 13.73 24.05
C VAL A 12 -17.88 13.05 23.03
N TRP A 13 -17.28 13.85 22.14
CA TRP A 13 -16.03 13.50 21.49
C TRP A 13 -15.00 13.42 22.61
N THR A 14 -14.89 12.27 23.27
CA THR A 14 -13.70 11.93 24.03
C THR A 14 -12.61 11.75 22.98
N SER A 15 -11.94 12.85 22.63
CA SER A 15 -10.60 12.80 22.08
C SER A 15 -9.78 11.96 23.05
N ALA A 16 -9.52 10.70 22.70
CA ALA A 16 -8.47 9.95 23.35
C ALA A 16 -7.18 10.74 23.09
N VAL A 17 -6.79 11.57 24.05
CA VAL A 17 -5.47 12.20 24.08
C VAL A 17 -4.51 11.04 24.31
N PHE A 18 -3.98 10.48 23.23
CA PHE A 18 -2.82 9.62 23.32
C PHE A 18 -1.69 10.49 23.85
N SER A 19 -1.22 10.19 25.07
CA SER A 19 0.02 10.73 25.59
C SER A 19 1.09 10.55 24.52
N GLN A 20 1.67 11.64 24.04
CA GLN A 20 2.75 11.60 23.07
C GLN A 20 3.97 11.04 23.81
N SER A 21 4.16 9.72 23.73
CA SER A 21 5.48 9.10 23.90
C SER A 21 6.47 9.85 23.00
N GLU A 22 7.75 9.87 23.36
CA GLU A 22 8.83 10.51 22.57
C GLU A 22 8.55 10.41 21.07
N PRO A 23 8.73 11.48 20.27
CA PRO A 23 8.43 11.47 18.86
C PRO A 23 9.21 10.33 18.20
N ILE A 24 8.50 9.24 17.90
CA ILE A 24 9.04 8.12 17.15
C ILE A 24 9.31 8.69 15.77
N VAL A 25 10.59 8.80 15.41
CA VAL A 25 10.97 9.04 14.03
C VAL A 25 10.55 7.78 13.27
N PRO A 26 9.54 7.84 12.39
CA PRO A 26 9.07 6.66 11.69
C PRO A 26 10.19 6.14 10.78
N GLU A 27 10.60 4.90 10.97
CA GLU A 27 11.54 4.23 10.08
C GLU A 27 10.78 3.69 8.86
N ALA A 28 11.23 4.07 7.66
CA ALA A 28 10.68 3.56 6.43
C ALA A 28 11.09 2.10 6.22
N ASN A 29 10.15 1.28 5.74
CA ASN A 29 10.40 -0.12 5.42
C ASN A 29 10.00 -0.43 3.97
N PRO A 30 10.81 0.01 2.98
CA PRO A 30 10.49 -0.15 1.57
C PRO A 30 10.53 -1.62 1.13
N GLY A 31 9.75 -1.95 0.10
CA GLY A 31 9.90 -3.21 -0.62
C GLY A 31 11.33 -3.38 -1.14
N ARG A 32 11.82 -4.62 -1.19
CA ARG A 32 13.12 -4.94 -1.80
C ARG A 32 12.87 -5.59 -3.16
N PRO A 33 13.81 -5.50 -4.12
CA PRO A 33 13.63 -6.12 -5.43
C PRO A 33 13.30 -7.62 -5.39
N THR A 34 13.70 -8.33 -4.33
CA THR A 34 13.42 -9.76 -4.13
C THR A 34 12.24 -10.05 -3.21
N VAL A 35 11.66 -9.03 -2.55
CA VAL A 35 10.56 -9.19 -1.58
C VAL A 35 9.62 -7.99 -1.70
N SER A 36 8.50 -8.20 -2.38
CA SER A 36 7.46 -7.19 -2.61
C SER A 36 6.70 -6.79 -1.34
N THR A 37 6.52 -7.72 -0.38
CA THR A 37 5.90 -7.44 0.92
C THR A 37 6.79 -7.93 2.08
N PRO A 38 7.77 -7.13 2.55
CA PRO A 38 8.59 -7.50 3.69
C PRO A 38 7.74 -7.76 4.94
N ALA A 39 8.07 -8.78 5.73
CA ALA A 39 7.28 -9.14 6.92
C ALA A 39 7.34 -8.10 8.06
N THR A 40 8.30 -7.18 8.00
CA THR A 40 8.34 -5.98 8.84
C THR A 40 7.18 -5.05 8.42
N LEU A 41 6.39 -4.58 9.38
CA LEU A 41 5.31 -3.63 9.11
C LEU A 41 5.79 -2.20 9.33
N THR A 42 5.21 -1.24 8.62
CA THR A 42 5.47 0.18 8.85
C THR A 42 4.98 0.62 10.24
N PRO A 43 5.48 1.74 10.79
CA PRO A 43 4.98 2.27 12.06
C PRO A 43 3.45 2.50 12.04
N ILE A 44 2.78 2.13 13.12
CA ILE A 44 1.32 2.31 13.27
C ILE A 44 0.98 3.80 13.25
N GLY A 45 -0.05 4.18 12.49
CA GLY A 45 -0.54 5.56 12.42
C GLY A 45 0.18 6.45 11.41
N TYR A 46 1.12 5.90 10.64
CA TYR A 46 1.81 6.59 9.56
C TYR A 46 1.44 6.01 8.19
N LEU A 47 1.39 6.88 7.19
CA LEU A 47 1.37 6.48 5.79
C LEU A 47 2.79 6.48 5.25
N GLN A 48 3.19 5.36 4.66
CA GLN A 48 4.43 5.27 3.90
C GLN A 48 4.10 5.25 2.41
N PHE A 49 4.80 6.09 1.66
CA PHE A 49 4.72 6.21 0.21
C PHE A 49 5.99 5.63 -0.40
N GLU A 50 5.84 4.72 -1.34
CA GLU A 50 6.93 4.08 -2.07
C GLU A 50 6.76 4.34 -3.56
N THR A 51 7.44 5.39 -4.02
CA THR A 51 7.51 5.73 -5.44
C THR A 51 8.65 4.96 -6.09
N GLY A 52 8.32 4.24 -7.16
CA GLY A 52 9.26 3.51 -8.00
C GLY A 52 9.10 3.86 -9.47
N ALA A 53 10.09 3.43 -10.25
CA ALA A 53 10.04 3.41 -11.70
C ALA A 53 10.44 2.02 -12.17
N PHE A 54 9.79 1.56 -13.23
CA PHE A 54 10.02 0.26 -13.83
C PHE A 54 10.28 0.41 -15.32
N GLY A 55 11.16 -0.43 -15.86
CA GLY A 55 11.51 -0.44 -17.27
C GLY A 55 11.74 -1.87 -17.75
N ALA A 56 11.15 -2.21 -18.89
CA ALA A 56 11.30 -3.51 -19.54
C ALA A 56 11.44 -3.36 -21.05
N THR A 57 12.17 -4.27 -21.67
CA THR A 57 12.30 -4.39 -23.13
C THR A 57 12.06 -5.83 -23.56
N ASP A 58 11.79 -6.01 -24.85
CA ASP A 58 11.78 -7.32 -25.51
C ASP A 58 10.77 -8.34 -24.92
N SER A 59 9.52 -7.89 -24.71
CA SER A 59 8.38 -8.75 -24.35
C SER A 59 7.54 -9.10 -25.60
N PRO A 60 6.80 -10.22 -25.59
CA PRO A 60 5.84 -10.55 -26.66
C PRO A 60 4.79 -9.45 -26.92
N GLU A 61 4.39 -8.73 -25.89
CA GLU A 61 3.32 -7.72 -25.91
C GLU A 61 3.83 -6.29 -26.21
N PHE A 62 5.12 -6.01 -25.96
CA PHE A 62 5.74 -4.69 -26.21
C PHE A 62 7.27 -4.79 -26.41
N SER A 63 7.82 -3.90 -27.24
CA SER A 63 9.28 -3.76 -27.40
C SER A 63 9.93 -2.97 -26.27
N THR A 64 9.21 -1.99 -25.70
CA THR A 64 9.68 -1.20 -24.55
C THR A 64 8.50 -0.77 -23.70
N ARG A 65 8.63 -0.89 -22.38
CA ARG A 65 7.70 -0.35 -21.39
C ARG A 65 8.48 0.43 -20.34
N ILE A 66 7.96 1.59 -19.96
CA ILE A 66 8.43 2.38 -18.82
C ILE A 66 7.22 2.77 -18.00
N SER A 67 7.22 2.51 -16.70
CA SER A 67 6.15 2.92 -15.81
C SER A 67 6.68 3.59 -14.54
N ALA A 68 5.82 4.38 -13.91
CA ALA A 68 5.98 4.83 -12.54
C ALA A 68 4.97 4.06 -11.69
N ASN A 69 5.41 3.59 -10.53
CA ASN A 69 4.60 2.84 -9.59
C ASN A 69 4.59 3.53 -8.22
N GLU A 70 3.49 3.40 -7.51
CA GLU A 70 3.32 3.94 -6.16
C GLU A 70 2.72 2.85 -5.27
N VAL A 71 3.33 2.63 -4.10
CA VAL A 71 2.75 1.76 -3.06
C VAL A 71 2.54 2.56 -1.79
N VAL A 72 1.29 2.65 -1.36
CA VAL A 72 0.89 3.28 -0.10
C VAL A 72 0.66 2.20 0.95
N LYS A 73 1.32 2.34 2.10
CA LYS A 73 1.23 1.41 3.23
C LYS A 73 0.66 2.09 4.46
N LEU A 74 -0.35 1.48 5.06
CA LEU A 74 -0.94 1.95 6.33
C LEU A 74 -0.99 0.80 7.34
N THR A 75 -0.21 0.90 8.41
CA THR A 75 -0.31 -0.07 9.51
C THR A 75 -1.36 0.40 10.51
N VAL A 76 -2.44 -0.38 10.63
CA VAL A 76 -3.58 -0.09 11.51
C VAL A 76 -3.52 -0.86 12.82
N HIS A 77 -2.70 -1.92 12.89
CA HIS A 77 -2.50 -2.73 14.09
C HIS A 77 -1.10 -3.35 14.07
N ARG A 78 -0.56 -3.73 15.24
CA ARG A 78 0.79 -4.34 15.41
C ARG A 78 1.08 -5.58 14.53
N ARG A 79 0.05 -6.15 13.92
CA ARG A 79 0.12 -7.32 13.05
C ARG A 79 -0.62 -7.14 11.72
N LEU A 80 -1.19 -5.98 11.41
CA LEU A 80 -1.99 -5.77 10.20
C LEU A 80 -1.62 -4.45 9.51
N GLN A 81 -1.28 -4.56 8.23
CA GLN A 81 -0.99 -3.45 7.34
C GLN A 81 -1.86 -3.53 6.09
N LEU A 82 -2.38 -2.39 5.67
CA LEU A 82 -3.12 -2.22 4.42
C LEU A 82 -2.16 -1.71 3.34
N LEU A 83 -2.40 -2.15 2.11
CA LEU A 83 -1.60 -1.86 0.93
C LEU A 83 -2.50 -1.30 -0.17
N LEU A 84 -2.06 -0.23 -0.83
CA LEU A 84 -2.62 0.26 -2.08
C LEU A 84 -1.46 0.42 -3.06
N GLY A 85 -1.46 -0.35 -4.14
CA GLY A 85 -0.48 -0.26 -5.21
C GLY A 85 -1.14 0.28 -6.48
N PHE A 86 -0.51 1.21 -7.17
CA PHE A 86 -0.99 1.64 -8.48
C PHE A 86 0.12 2.18 -9.36
N GLU A 87 -0.09 2.07 -10.67
CA GLU A 87 0.76 2.70 -11.66
C GLU A 87 0.08 3.94 -12.23
N PRO A 88 0.43 5.16 -11.78
CA PRO A 88 -0.14 6.38 -12.34
C PRO A 88 0.25 6.60 -13.82
N PHE A 89 1.32 5.96 -14.29
CA PHE A 89 1.86 6.16 -15.62
C PHE A 89 2.49 4.87 -16.13
N ALA A 90 2.07 4.41 -17.31
CA ALA A 90 2.71 3.36 -18.07
C ALA A 90 2.79 3.77 -19.54
N HIS A 91 4.01 3.89 -20.05
CA HIS A 91 4.31 4.15 -21.46
C HIS A 91 4.80 2.87 -22.13
N THR A 92 4.15 2.50 -23.23
CA THR A 92 4.49 1.29 -23.99
C THR A 92 4.77 1.63 -25.45
N VAL A 93 5.76 0.95 -26.01
CA VAL A 93 6.11 0.92 -27.43
C VAL A 93 6.00 -0.53 -27.90
N GLY A 94 5.23 -0.78 -28.95
CA GLY A 94 4.99 -2.12 -29.51
C GLY A 94 4.27 -1.97 -30.84
N GLN A 95 3.20 -2.74 -31.07
CA GLN A 95 2.32 -2.55 -32.24
C GLN A 95 1.74 -1.13 -32.30
N GLN A 96 1.47 -0.53 -31.14
CA GLN A 96 1.06 0.86 -31.01
C GLN A 96 1.81 1.50 -29.85
N ARG A 97 2.11 2.80 -29.99
CA ARG A 97 2.68 3.61 -28.91
C ARG A 97 1.53 4.17 -28.07
N ALA A 98 1.55 3.91 -26.77
CA ALA A 98 0.48 4.34 -25.88
C ALA A 98 1.03 4.81 -24.54
N THR A 99 0.31 5.73 -23.90
CA THR A 99 0.48 6.10 -22.50
C THR A 99 -0.86 5.89 -21.82
N LYS A 100 -0.88 5.10 -20.76
CA LYS A 100 -2.09 4.80 -19.99
C LYS A 100 -1.78 4.87 -18.50
N PHE A 101 -2.82 4.95 -17.68
CA PHE A 101 -2.72 4.46 -16.31
C PHE A 101 -2.43 2.97 -16.36
N GLY A 102 -1.63 2.46 -15.44
CA GLY A 102 -1.50 1.03 -15.24
C GLY A 102 -2.48 0.53 -14.19
N ASP A 103 -2.19 -0.65 -13.65
CA ASP A 103 -3.11 -1.38 -12.80
C ASP A 103 -3.20 -0.79 -11.40
N THR A 104 -4.24 -1.19 -10.67
CA THR A 104 -4.43 -0.81 -9.27
C THR A 104 -4.79 -2.01 -8.43
N PHE A 105 -4.10 -2.15 -7.31
CA PHE A 105 -4.21 -3.26 -6.38
C PHE A 105 -4.52 -2.73 -4.98
N VAL A 106 -5.38 -3.45 -4.28
CA VAL A 106 -5.60 -3.27 -2.85
C VAL A 106 -5.20 -4.55 -2.13
N GLY A 107 -4.71 -4.44 -0.91
CA GLY A 107 -4.38 -5.62 -0.14
C GLY A 107 -4.22 -5.40 1.34
N ALA A 108 -3.99 -6.51 2.01
CA ALA A 108 -3.68 -6.56 3.43
C ALA A 108 -2.54 -7.54 3.66
N GLN A 109 -1.64 -7.18 4.57
CA GLN A 109 -0.56 -8.01 5.05
C GLN A 109 -0.69 -8.20 6.55
N SER A 110 -0.60 -9.45 6.99
CA SER A 110 -0.68 -9.83 8.39
C SER A 110 0.56 -10.58 8.86
N VAL A 111 1.10 -10.22 10.03
CA VAL A 111 2.17 -10.98 10.68
C VAL A 111 1.55 -12.08 11.54
N VAL A 112 1.76 -13.33 11.12
CA VAL A 112 1.20 -14.53 11.76
C VAL A 112 2.08 -14.96 12.94
N MET A 113 3.41 -14.93 12.77
CA MET A 113 4.35 -15.39 13.80
C MET A 113 5.59 -14.50 13.84
N ARG A 114 6.09 -14.22 15.05
CA ARG A 114 7.43 -13.68 15.30
C ARG A 114 8.15 -14.64 16.24
N THR A 115 9.38 -15.01 15.92
CA THR A 115 10.21 -15.78 16.86
C THR A 115 10.59 -14.90 18.06
N ARG A 116 10.80 -15.50 19.24
CA ARG A 116 11.14 -14.75 20.47
C ARG A 116 12.37 -13.87 20.28
N ASP A 117 13.34 -14.35 19.52
CA ASP A 117 14.60 -13.65 19.26
C ASP A 117 14.49 -12.64 18.11
N HIS A 118 13.28 -12.42 17.56
CA HIS A 118 12.99 -11.51 16.45
C HIS A 118 13.77 -11.81 15.15
N ARG A 119 14.46 -12.96 15.09
CA ARG A 119 15.27 -13.39 13.93
C ARG A 119 14.43 -13.83 12.74
N SER A 120 13.17 -14.21 12.97
CA SER A 120 12.30 -14.71 11.90
C SER A 120 10.88 -14.23 12.12
N THR A 121 10.27 -13.77 11.04
CA THR A 121 8.88 -13.31 11.01
C THR A 121 8.18 -14.00 9.84
N LEU A 122 7.03 -14.60 10.12
CA LEU A 122 6.13 -15.15 9.11
C LEU A 122 4.98 -14.17 8.90
N SER A 123 4.78 -13.73 7.66
CA SER A 123 3.64 -12.91 7.26
C SER A 123 2.90 -13.53 6.08
N VAL A 124 1.60 -13.26 6.01
CA VAL A 124 0.75 -13.60 4.87
C VAL A 124 0.22 -12.30 4.29
N SER A 125 0.28 -12.18 2.97
CA SER A 125 -0.22 -11.03 2.23
C SER A 125 -1.29 -11.49 1.24
N LEU A 126 -2.38 -10.74 1.15
CA LEU A 126 -3.41 -10.89 0.14
C LEU A 126 -3.47 -9.58 -0.64
N LEU A 127 -3.31 -9.66 -1.97
CA LEU A 127 -3.44 -8.56 -2.91
C LEU A 127 -4.54 -8.93 -3.90
N HIS A 128 -5.29 -7.93 -4.34
CA HIS A 128 -6.36 -8.07 -5.32
C HIS A 128 -6.34 -6.88 -6.27
N GLN A 129 -6.30 -7.16 -7.57
CA GLN A 129 -6.46 -6.14 -8.61
C GLN A 129 -7.90 -5.64 -8.64
N ILE A 130 -8.06 -4.32 -8.44
CA ILE A 130 -9.36 -3.65 -8.49
C ILE A 130 -9.58 -2.89 -9.81
N ARG A 131 -8.51 -2.69 -10.58
CA ARG A 131 -8.58 -2.10 -11.91
C ARG A 131 -7.51 -2.72 -12.80
N ASP A 132 -7.98 -3.39 -13.84
CA ASP A 132 -7.19 -3.75 -15.02
C ASP A 132 -7.20 -2.56 -15.98
N SER A 133 -6.02 -2.07 -16.33
CA SER A 133 -5.83 -0.96 -17.23
C SER A 133 -5.76 -1.34 -18.71
N GLY A 134 -5.59 -2.62 -19.02
CA GLY A 134 -5.24 -3.10 -20.35
C GLY A 134 -3.92 -2.50 -20.87
N ALA A 135 -3.03 -2.04 -19.98
CA ALA A 135 -1.67 -1.67 -20.31
C ALA A 135 -0.79 -2.94 -20.28
N PRO A 136 -0.10 -3.30 -21.38
CA PRO A 136 0.67 -4.54 -21.48
C PRO A 136 1.65 -4.79 -20.32
N ASP A 137 1.41 -5.75 -19.44
CA ASP A 137 2.21 -6.03 -18.24
C ASP A 137 3.39 -6.99 -18.52
N VAL A 138 4.42 -6.95 -17.68
CA VAL A 138 5.49 -7.98 -17.64
C VAL A 138 5.10 -9.19 -16.81
N ASP A 139 4.25 -8.99 -15.81
CA ASP A 139 3.91 -10.03 -14.85
C ASP A 139 2.83 -10.95 -15.44
N PHE A 140 3.09 -12.25 -15.42
CA PHE A 140 2.10 -13.24 -15.80
C PHE A 140 1.18 -13.52 -14.61
N GLY A 141 -0.12 -13.26 -14.79
CA GLY A 141 -1.13 -13.59 -13.78
C GLY A 141 -1.15 -12.62 -12.61
N SER A 142 -1.13 -11.32 -12.90
CA SER A 142 -1.32 -10.25 -11.93
C SER A 142 -2.54 -10.57 -11.02
N PRO A 143 -2.39 -10.43 -9.68
CA PRO A 143 -3.26 -11.06 -8.67
C PRO A 143 -4.69 -10.50 -8.58
#